data_AF-A0AAP0BIQ8-F1
#
_entry.id   AF-A0AAP0BIQ8-F1
#
_cell.length_a   1.000
_cell.length_b   1.000
_cell.length_c   1.000
_cell.angle_alpha   90.00
_cell.angle_beta   90.00
_cell.angle_gamma   90.00
#
_symmetry.space_group_name_H-M   'P 1'
#
loop_
_entity.id
_entity.type
_entity.pdbx_description
1 polymer ?
#
loop_
_entity_poly.entity_id
_entity_poly.type
_entity_poly.pdbx_seq_one_letter_code
_entity_poly.pdbx_strand_id
1 'polypeptide(L)'
;MASACRALVFFLLSSTLIHPFPTISASDKVSLALFYEALCPFCSSFIVNSLSRILSDGLISIVDLRLVPFGNAQIGSHSSISCQHGAPECFLNTVEACAINAWPDVQQHFSFILCVEKLVVENNYNDWESCFQRTGLDSHPLVDCYNSGHGQEIELQYASQTIALQPPHRYVPWVVVSGLPLYDDYDNFESHVCKAYQGELPIACQRLPPKISQTNKISLSRLDVCYG
;
A
#
# COMPACT_ATOMS: atom_id res chain seq x y z
N MET A 1 51.24 72.75 5.71
CA MET A 1 50.97 71.69 4.72
C MET A 1 50.15 70.61 5.44
N ALA A 2 48.85 70.55 5.17
CA ALA A 2 47.91 69.69 5.88
C ALA A 2 47.84 68.31 5.20
N SER A 3 48.05 67.23 5.97
CA SER A 3 47.91 65.87 5.50
C SER A 3 46.52 65.35 5.89
N ALA A 4 45.66 65.12 4.90
CA ALA A 4 44.31 64.62 5.08
C ALA A 4 44.33 63.09 5.23
N CYS A 5 44.02 62.58 6.42
CA CYS A 5 43.85 61.16 6.67
C CYS A 5 42.42 60.75 6.24
N ARG A 6 42.28 60.08 5.10
CA ARG A 6 40.99 59.54 4.64
C ARG A 6 40.73 58.20 5.33
N ALA A 7 39.78 58.18 6.27
CA ALA A 7 39.24 56.94 6.82
C ALA A 7 38.32 56.28 5.79
N LEU A 8 38.69 55.07 5.35
CA LEU A 8 37.83 54.20 4.54
C LEU A 8 36.83 53.50 5.47
N VAL A 9 35.58 53.94 5.43
CA VAL A 9 34.47 53.26 6.12
C VAL A 9 33.98 52.11 5.21
N PHE A 10 34.31 50.88 5.58
CA PHE A 10 33.73 49.69 4.96
C PHE A 10 32.32 49.45 5.54
N PHE A 11 31.28 49.76 4.75
CA PHE A 11 29.93 49.31 5.04
C PHE A 11 29.84 47.80 4.78
N LEU A 12 29.86 47.00 5.86
CA LEU A 12 29.50 45.59 5.79
C LEU A 12 27.99 45.51 5.52
N LEU A 13 27.63 45.31 4.25
CA LEU A 13 26.28 44.91 3.85
C LEU A 13 26.01 43.54 4.48
N SER A 14 25.32 43.53 5.62
CA SER A 14 24.76 42.33 6.23
C SER A 14 23.73 41.74 5.27
N SER A 15 24.17 40.85 4.39
CA SER A 15 23.31 40.00 3.59
C SER A 15 22.53 39.09 4.54
N THR A 16 21.35 39.53 4.96
CA THR A 16 20.38 38.64 5.62
C THR A 16 20.01 37.57 4.59
N LEU A 17 20.59 36.39 4.73
CA LEU A 17 20.17 35.19 4.03
C LEU A 17 18.72 34.96 4.41
N ILE A 18 17.80 35.39 3.54
CA ILE A 18 16.40 34.96 3.57
C ILE A 18 16.47 33.45 3.36
N HIS A 19 16.47 32.70 4.46
CA HIS A 19 16.28 31.26 4.39
C HIS A 19 14.86 31.07 3.86
N PRO A 20 14.67 30.45 2.69
CA PRO A 20 13.35 30.05 2.28
C PRO A 20 12.79 29.17 3.42
N PHE A 21 11.66 29.58 3.99
CA PHE A 21 10.90 28.69 4.85
C PHE A 21 10.69 27.38 4.09
N PRO A 22 10.90 26.21 4.71
CA PRO A 22 10.54 24.97 4.07
C PRO A 22 9.06 25.08 3.69
N THR A 23 8.79 25.10 2.39
CA THR A 23 7.46 24.83 1.87
C THR A 23 7.07 23.49 2.47
N ILE A 24 5.97 23.45 3.22
CA ILE A 24 5.37 22.20 3.69
C ILE A 24 5.21 21.35 2.44
N SER A 25 6.09 20.35 2.30
CA SER A 25 6.00 19.36 1.25
C SER A 25 4.62 18.76 1.34
N ALA A 26 3.98 18.50 0.20
CA ALA A 26 2.80 17.65 0.16
C ALA A 26 3.09 16.46 1.09
N SER A 27 2.28 16.29 2.14
CA SER A 27 2.48 15.22 3.11
C SER A 27 2.66 13.93 2.33
N ASP A 28 3.86 13.34 2.41
CA ASP A 28 4.16 12.13 1.65
C ASP A 28 3.11 11.08 2.04
N LYS A 29 2.38 10.57 1.04
CA LYS A 29 1.38 9.52 1.24
C LYS A 29 2.02 8.33 1.94
N VAL A 30 1.26 7.64 2.78
CA VAL A 30 1.71 6.42 3.43
C VAL A 30 1.78 5.29 2.41
N SER A 31 2.95 4.68 2.26
CA SER A 31 3.08 3.46 1.45
C SER A 31 2.26 2.33 2.07
N LEU A 32 1.38 1.74 1.26
CA LEU A 32 0.60 0.55 1.58
C LEU A 32 0.80 -0.45 0.43
N ALA A 33 1.36 -1.62 0.71
CA ALA A 33 1.50 -2.68 -0.29
C ALA A 33 0.77 -3.95 0.15
N LEU A 34 0.08 -4.58 -0.79
CA LEU A 34 -0.54 -5.89 -0.64
C LEU A 34 0.10 -6.86 -1.64
N PHE A 35 0.68 -7.93 -1.12
CA PHE A 35 1.13 -9.08 -1.91
C PHE A 35 0.12 -10.22 -1.71
N TYR A 36 -0.42 -10.73 -2.81
CA TYR A 36 -1.59 -11.60 -2.79
C TYR A 36 -1.65 -12.54 -3.99
N GLU A 37 -2.62 -13.46 -3.98
CA GLU A 37 -2.93 -14.38 -5.08
C GLU A 37 -4.42 -14.29 -5.38
N ALA A 38 -4.79 -14.23 -6.67
CA ALA A 38 -6.15 -13.98 -7.11
C ALA A 38 -7.16 -15.07 -6.69
N LEU A 39 -6.73 -16.32 -6.44
CA LEU A 39 -7.63 -17.40 -5.98
C LEU A 39 -7.41 -17.80 -4.53
N CYS A 40 -6.62 -17.05 -3.76
CA CYS A 40 -6.47 -17.29 -2.33
C CYS A 40 -7.70 -16.75 -1.57
N PRO A 41 -8.49 -17.59 -0.87
CA PRO A 41 -9.71 -17.14 -0.20
C PRO A 41 -9.51 -16.03 0.83
N PHE A 42 -8.37 -16.03 1.53
CA PHE A 42 -8.03 -14.98 2.50
C PHE A 42 -7.65 -13.67 1.80
N CYS A 43 -7.00 -13.74 0.63
CA CYS A 43 -6.67 -12.56 -0.17
C CYS A 43 -7.94 -11.91 -0.72
N SER A 44 -8.79 -12.68 -1.37
CA SER A 44 -10.06 -12.20 -1.92
C SER A 44 -10.95 -11.61 -0.83
N SER A 45 -11.08 -12.31 0.30
CA SER A 45 -11.84 -11.80 1.45
C SER A 45 -11.28 -10.49 1.99
N PHE A 46 -9.95 -10.38 2.13
CA PHE A 46 -9.31 -9.14 2.56
C PHE A 46 -9.55 -8.00 1.56
N ILE A 47 -9.39 -8.24 0.27
CA ILE A 47 -9.62 -7.22 -0.77
C ILE A 47 -11.07 -6.74 -0.74
N VAL A 48 -12.02 -7.67 -0.72
CA VAL A 48 -13.46 -7.38 -0.80
C VAL A 48 -13.99 -6.72 0.48
N ASN A 49 -13.62 -7.23 1.65
CA ASN A 49 -14.24 -6.84 2.92
C ASN A 49 -13.42 -5.80 3.72
N SER A 50 -12.11 -5.78 3.53
CA SER A 50 -11.19 -4.92 4.28
C SER A 50 -10.60 -3.80 3.43
N LEU A 51 -9.82 -4.13 2.40
CA LEU A 51 -9.12 -3.13 1.59
C LEU A 51 -10.08 -2.24 0.79
N SER A 52 -11.23 -2.75 0.35
CA SER A 52 -12.22 -1.97 -0.42
C SER A 52 -12.70 -0.69 0.28
N ARG A 53 -12.63 -0.65 1.62
CA ARG A 53 -13.07 0.49 2.43
C ARG A 53 -12.32 1.79 2.09
N ILE A 54 -11.06 1.68 1.66
CA ILE A 54 -10.22 2.83 1.28
C ILE A 54 -10.86 3.70 0.18
N LEU A 55 -11.69 3.10 -0.68
CA LEU A 55 -12.37 3.81 -1.77
C LEU A 55 -13.49 4.72 -1.27
N SER A 56 -14.00 4.51 -0.05
CA SER A 56 -15.23 5.14 0.45
C SER A 56 -15.02 6.04 1.66
N ASP A 57 -13.92 5.87 2.40
CA ASP A 57 -13.69 6.52 3.69
C ASP A 57 -12.70 7.71 3.63
N GLY A 58 -12.14 7.97 2.45
CA GLY A 58 -11.16 9.02 2.20
C GLY A 58 -9.71 8.61 2.45
N LEU A 59 -9.44 7.37 2.91
CA LEU A 59 -8.09 6.88 3.15
C LEU A 59 -7.24 6.84 1.87
N ILE A 60 -7.87 6.60 0.70
CA ILE A 60 -7.21 6.63 -0.61
C ILE A 60 -6.43 7.93 -0.89
N SER A 61 -6.83 9.05 -0.28
CA SER A 61 -6.17 10.35 -0.46
C SER A 61 -4.80 10.43 0.23
N ILE A 62 -4.57 9.60 1.26
CA ILE A 62 -3.36 9.62 2.08
C ILE A 62 -2.49 8.38 1.91
N VAL A 63 -2.88 7.43 1.06
CA VAL A 63 -2.10 6.22 0.77
C VAL A 63 -1.55 6.21 -0.64
N ASP A 64 -0.36 5.63 -0.76
CA ASP A 64 0.20 5.13 -2.01
C ASP A 64 0.01 3.62 -2.01
N LEU A 65 -1.11 3.16 -2.59
CA LEU A 65 -1.47 1.75 -2.63
C LEU A 65 -0.77 1.04 -3.79
N ARG A 66 -0.08 -0.05 -3.46
CA ARG A 66 0.52 -0.97 -4.42
C ARG A 66 -0.06 -2.37 -4.27
N LEU A 67 -0.57 -2.91 -5.37
CA LEU A 67 -1.07 -4.28 -5.47
C LEU A 67 -0.03 -5.12 -6.21
N VAL A 68 0.28 -6.31 -5.67
CA VAL A 68 1.30 -7.21 -6.21
C VAL A 68 0.70 -8.63 -6.31
N PRO A 69 -0.05 -8.94 -7.38
CA PRO A 69 -0.59 -10.27 -7.64
C PRO A 69 0.54 -11.23 -8.06
N PHE A 70 0.96 -12.09 -7.13
CA PHE A 70 1.94 -13.16 -7.36
C PHE A 70 1.92 -14.15 -6.19
N GLY A 71 2.05 -13.62 -4.96
CA GLY A 71 1.98 -14.37 -3.71
C GLY A 71 2.96 -15.54 -3.62
N ASN A 72 2.44 -16.76 -3.45
CA ASN A 72 3.22 -17.99 -3.34
C ASN A 72 3.43 -18.70 -4.69
N ALA A 73 3.16 -18.04 -5.81
CA ALA A 73 3.55 -18.54 -7.11
C ALA A 73 5.07 -18.77 -7.17
N GLN A 74 5.49 -19.70 -8.02
CA GLN A 74 6.89 -20.10 -8.18
C GLN A 74 7.34 -19.92 -9.62
N ILE A 75 8.57 -19.47 -9.79
CA ILE A 75 9.23 -19.41 -11.09
C ILE A 75 9.99 -20.72 -11.33
N GLY A 76 9.59 -21.44 -12.36
CA GLY A 76 10.23 -22.64 -12.86
C GLY A 76 11.21 -22.37 -14.02
N SER A 77 11.55 -23.43 -14.75
CA SER A 77 12.40 -23.36 -15.95
C SER A 77 11.78 -22.48 -17.03
N HIS A 78 12.60 -21.78 -17.81
CA HIS A 78 12.13 -20.91 -18.90
C HIS A 78 11.11 -19.85 -18.46
N SER A 79 11.23 -19.36 -17.21
CA SER A 79 10.33 -18.36 -16.64
C SER A 79 8.86 -18.80 -16.59
N SER A 80 8.58 -20.10 -16.56
CA SER A 80 7.24 -20.63 -16.34
C SER A 80 6.77 -20.29 -14.93
N ILE A 81 5.53 -19.82 -14.78
CA ILE A 81 4.95 -19.50 -13.48
C ILE A 81 3.96 -20.62 -13.10
N SER A 82 4.07 -21.11 -11.86
CA SER A 82 3.14 -22.09 -11.29
C SER A 82 2.53 -21.56 -10.01
N CYS A 83 1.21 -21.65 -9.88
CA CYS A 83 0.45 -21.09 -8.75
C CYS A 83 -0.20 -22.20 -7.90
N GLN A 84 -0.49 -21.92 -6.64
CA GLN A 84 -0.95 -22.92 -5.66
C GLN A 84 -2.36 -23.45 -5.99
N HIS A 85 -3.21 -22.59 -6.57
CA HIS A 85 -4.56 -22.92 -6.99
C HIS A 85 -4.64 -23.23 -8.51
N GLY A 86 -3.49 -23.55 -9.12
CA GLY A 86 -3.39 -24.03 -10.50
C GLY A 86 -3.41 -22.94 -11.57
N ALA A 87 -3.64 -23.35 -12.82
CA ALA A 87 -3.61 -22.45 -13.97
C ALA A 87 -4.63 -21.30 -13.93
N PRO A 88 -5.87 -21.47 -13.40
CA PRO A 88 -6.81 -20.35 -13.27
C PRO A 88 -6.30 -19.21 -12.38
N GLU A 89 -5.54 -19.53 -11.33
CA GLU A 89 -4.92 -18.51 -10.48
C GLU A 89 -3.83 -17.75 -11.21
N CYS A 90 -2.92 -18.44 -11.90
CA CYS A 90 -1.89 -17.77 -12.69
C CYS A 90 -2.51 -16.88 -13.77
N PHE A 91 -3.58 -17.36 -14.42
CA PHE A 91 -4.34 -16.58 -15.38
C PHE A 91 -4.88 -15.28 -14.76
N LEU A 92 -5.55 -15.36 -13.61
CA LEU A 92 -6.13 -14.18 -12.96
C LEU A 92 -5.05 -13.26 -12.35
N ASN A 93 -3.95 -13.79 -11.82
CA ASN A 93 -2.81 -12.98 -11.41
C ASN A 93 -2.29 -12.14 -12.58
N THR A 94 -2.21 -12.72 -13.79
CA THR A 94 -1.78 -12.01 -15.00
C THR A 94 -2.80 -10.98 -15.45
N VAL A 95 -4.11 -11.31 -15.38
CA VAL A 95 -5.20 -10.36 -15.68
C VAL A 95 -5.13 -9.15 -14.76
N GLU A 96 -4.93 -9.36 -13.46
CA GLU A 96 -4.85 -8.27 -12.48
C GLU A 96 -3.53 -7.49 -12.59
N ALA A 97 -2.43 -8.15 -12.93
CA ALA A 97 -1.17 -7.48 -13.28
C ALA A 97 -1.35 -6.55 -14.49
N CYS A 98 -2.04 -7.03 -15.53
CA CYS A 98 -2.37 -6.23 -16.70
C CYS A 98 -3.36 -5.10 -16.39
N ALA A 99 -4.32 -5.30 -15.47
CA ALA A 99 -5.20 -4.23 -15.00
C ALA A 99 -4.41 -3.07 -14.38
N ILE A 100 -3.44 -3.38 -13.51
CA ILE A 100 -2.58 -2.38 -12.86
C ILE A 100 -1.73 -1.62 -13.89
N ASN A 101 -1.22 -2.31 -14.92
CA ASN A 101 -0.46 -1.70 -16.00
C ASN A 101 -1.32 -0.83 -16.92
N ALA A 102 -2.49 -1.32 -17.32
CA ALA A 102 -3.43 -0.68 -18.22
C ALA A 102 -4.01 0.62 -17.64
N TRP A 103 -4.27 0.65 -16.34
CA TRP A 103 -4.91 1.79 -15.67
C TRP A 103 -4.05 2.29 -14.51
N PRO A 104 -3.13 3.25 -14.74
CA PRO A 104 -2.26 3.78 -13.69
C PRO A 104 -2.98 4.49 -12.54
N ASP A 105 -4.24 4.89 -12.75
CA ASP A 105 -5.11 5.41 -11.70
C ASP A 105 -5.53 4.26 -10.77
N VAL A 106 -5.14 4.36 -9.50
CA VAL A 106 -5.47 3.39 -8.46
C VAL A 106 -6.96 3.14 -8.30
N GLN A 107 -7.80 4.16 -8.47
CA GLN A 107 -9.24 3.97 -8.37
C GLN A 107 -9.77 3.10 -9.52
N GLN A 108 -9.17 3.21 -10.70
CA GLN A 108 -9.59 2.45 -11.88
C GLN A 108 -9.16 0.98 -11.74
N HIS A 109 -7.86 0.70 -11.62
CA HIS A 109 -7.41 -0.69 -11.55
C HIS A 109 -7.91 -1.40 -10.29
N PHE A 110 -7.99 -0.71 -9.14
CA PHE A 110 -8.48 -1.34 -7.93
C PHE A 110 -9.99 -1.63 -8.01
N SER A 111 -10.79 -0.79 -8.68
CA SER A 111 -12.21 -1.09 -8.90
C SER A 111 -12.42 -2.34 -9.77
N PHE A 112 -11.55 -2.55 -10.76
CA PHE A 112 -11.56 -3.76 -11.58
C PHE A 112 -11.17 -5.00 -10.76
N ILE A 113 -10.04 -4.95 -10.05
CA ILE A 113 -9.57 -6.04 -9.19
C ILE A 113 -10.61 -6.38 -8.12
N LEU A 114 -11.19 -5.37 -7.46
CA LEU A 114 -12.27 -5.58 -6.49
C LEU A 114 -13.48 -6.29 -7.11
N CYS A 115 -13.79 -6.04 -8.37
CA CYS A 115 -14.85 -6.75 -9.07
C CYS A 115 -14.49 -8.21 -9.33
N VAL A 116 -13.27 -8.49 -9.79
CA VAL A 116 -12.77 -9.85 -10.03
C VAL A 116 -12.75 -10.64 -8.73
N GLU A 117 -12.19 -10.07 -7.66
CA GLU A 117 -12.10 -10.71 -6.34
C GLU A 117 -13.48 -10.96 -5.70
N LYS A 118 -14.50 -10.14 -6.00
CA LYS A 118 -15.90 -10.45 -5.64
C LYS A 118 -16.40 -11.71 -6.35
N LEU A 119 -16.11 -11.85 -7.64
CA LEU A 119 -16.45 -13.06 -8.40
C LEU A 119 -15.70 -14.29 -7.85
N VAL A 120 -14.46 -14.13 -7.38
CA VAL A 120 -13.72 -15.21 -6.71
C VAL A 120 -14.42 -15.64 -5.41
N VAL A 121 -14.80 -14.69 -4.55
CA VAL A 121 -15.56 -14.97 -3.31
C VAL A 121 -16.90 -15.65 -3.62
N GLU A 122 -17.55 -15.28 -4.72
CA GLU A 122 -18.82 -15.87 -5.19
C GLU A 122 -18.62 -17.21 -5.93
N ASN A 123 -17.38 -17.70 -6.07
CA ASN A 123 -17.01 -18.87 -6.85
C ASN A 123 -17.50 -18.81 -8.32
N ASN A 124 -17.46 -17.61 -8.90
CA ASN A 124 -17.86 -17.29 -10.27
C ASN A 124 -16.76 -16.53 -11.05
N TYR A 125 -15.48 -16.78 -10.71
CA TYR A 125 -14.32 -16.08 -11.29
C TYR A 125 -14.15 -16.28 -12.81
N ASN A 126 -14.82 -17.27 -13.41
CA ASN A 126 -14.84 -17.42 -14.87
C ASN A 126 -15.52 -16.23 -15.58
N ASP A 127 -16.40 -15.51 -14.89
CA ASP A 127 -17.09 -14.33 -15.40
C ASP A 127 -16.28 -13.03 -15.24
N TRP A 128 -14.96 -13.09 -15.04
CA TRP A 128 -14.10 -11.92 -14.78
C TRP A 128 -14.25 -10.82 -15.86
N GLU A 129 -14.47 -11.17 -17.12
CA GLU A 129 -14.69 -10.19 -18.21
C GLU A 129 -15.93 -9.32 -17.97
N SER A 130 -16.92 -9.81 -17.21
CA SER A 130 -18.09 -8.99 -16.83
C SER A 130 -17.69 -7.75 -16.03
N CYS A 131 -16.50 -7.73 -15.43
CA CYS A 131 -15.97 -6.57 -14.72
C CYS A 131 -15.67 -5.38 -15.63
N PHE A 132 -15.42 -5.56 -16.93
CA PHE A 132 -15.34 -4.44 -17.88
C PHE A 132 -16.66 -3.66 -17.93
N GLN A 133 -17.79 -4.38 -18.07
CA GLN A 133 -19.10 -3.76 -18.08
C GLN A 133 -19.47 -3.15 -16.72
N ARG A 134 -19.16 -3.85 -15.61
CA ARG A 134 -19.48 -3.38 -14.25
C ARG A 134 -18.71 -2.12 -13.85
N THR A 135 -17.49 -1.95 -14.35
CA THR A 135 -16.63 -0.79 -14.04
C THR A 135 -16.69 0.30 -15.10
N GLY A 136 -17.12 -0.03 -16.33
CA GLY A 136 -17.09 0.88 -17.47
C GLY A 136 -15.70 1.11 -18.05
N LEU A 137 -14.70 0.32 -17.66
CA LEU A 137 -13.33 0.42 -18.16
C LEU A 137 -13.21 -0.25 -19.54
N ASP A 138 -12.44 0.40 -20.42
CA ASP A 138 -12.13 -0.14 -21.74
C ASP A 138 -11.26 -1.39 -21.63
N SER A 139 -11.68 -2.49 -22.26
CA SER A 139 -11.00 -3.78 -22.16
C SER A 139 -9.72 -3.86 -23.00
N HIS A 140 -9.61 -3.05 -24.07
CA HIS A 140 -8.52 -3.18 -25.04
C HIS A 140 -7.13 -3.13 -24.40
N PRO A 141 -6.78 -2.17 -23.53
CA PRO A 141 -5.43 -2.08 -22.98
C PRO A 141 -5.04 -3.29 -22.11
N LEU A 142 -5.98 -3.84 -21.35
CA LEU A 142 -5.75 -5.04 -20.53
C LEU A 142 -5.59 -6.27 -21.42
N VAL A 143 -6.51 -6.45 -22.38
CA VAL A 143 -6.50 -7.59 -23.31
C VAL A 143 -5.23 -7.58 -24.18
N ASP A 144 -4.79 -6.40 -24.63
CA ASP A 144 -3.54 -6.25 -25.38
C ASP A 144 -2.31 -6.59 -24.51
N CYS A 145 -2.29 -6.15 -23.24
CA CYS A 145 -1.25 -6.54 -22.28
C CYS A 145 -1.16 -8.06 -22.10
N TYR A 146 -2.31 -8.73 -21.99
CA TYR A 146 -2.35 -10.19 -21.82
C TYR A 146 -1.89 -10.90 -23.10
N ASN A 147 -2.47 -10.56 -24.25
CA ASN A 147 -2.22 -11.25 -25.53
C ASN A 147 -0.82 -11.02 -26.09
N SER A 148 -0.18 -9.90 -25.75
CA SER A 148 1.19 -9.60 -26.18
C SER A 148 2.26 -10.38 -25.39
N GLY A 149 1.88 -11.02 -24.28
CA GLY A 149 2.82 -11.64 -23.34
C GLY A 149 3.42 -10.64 -22.34
N HIS A 150 3.09 -9.35 -22.44
CA HIS A 150 3.56 -8.33 -21.50
C HIS A 150 3.10 -8.61 -20.05
N GLY A 151 1.92 -9.20 -19.89
CA GLY A 151 1.43 -9.66 -18.58
C GLY A 151 2.42 -10.58 -17.85
N GLN A 152 3.04 -11.53 -18.56
CA GLN A 152 4.04 -12.42 -17.97
C GLN A 152 5.31 -11.66 -17.55
N GLU A 153 5.73 -10.66 -18.33
CA GLU A 153 6.87 -9.82 -17.98
C GLU A 153 6.61 -9.04 -16.67
N ILE A 154 5.39 -8.52 -16.51
CA ILE A 154 4.97 -7.84 -15.28
C ILE A 154 4.91 -8.81 -14.10
N GLU A 155 4.36 -10.02 -14.28
CA GLU A 155 4.34 -11.01 -13.21
C GLU A 155 5.74 -11.41 -12.76
N LEU A 156 6.72 -11.51 -13.67
CA LEU A 156 8.12 -11.77 -13.29
C LEU A 156 8.73 -10.60 -12.48
N GLN A 157 8.30 -9.36 -12.73
CA GLN A 157 8.67 -8.21 -11.90
C GLN A 157 8.02 -8.31 -10.51
N TYR A 158 6.74 -8.71 -10.43
CA TYR A 158 6.07 -8.95 -9.15
C TYR A 158 6.67 -10.11 -8.38
N ALA A 159 7.13 -11.16 -9.05
CA ALA A 159 7.90 -12.23 -8.45
C ALA A 159 9.19 -11.69 -7.83
N SER A 160 9.95 -10.88 -8.57
CA SER A 160 11.16 -10.25 -8.05
C SER A 160 10.89 -9.37 -6.82
N GLN A 161 9.78 -8.62 -6.81
CA GLN A 161 9.39 -7.79 -5.68
C GLN A 161 9.00 -8.63 -4.46
N THR A 162 8.24 -9.70 -4.69
CA THR A 162 7.79 -10.62 -3.64
C THR A 162 8.97 -11.38 -3.01
N ILE A 163 9.89 -11.90 -3.83
CA ILE A 163 11.10 -12.61 -3.38
C ILE A 163 12.03 -11.67 -2.60
N ALA A 164 12.08 -10.39 -2.97
CA ALA A 164 12.93 -9.39 -2.31
C ALA A 164 12.40 -8.91 -0.95
N LEU A 165 11.21 -9.34 -0.52
CA LEU A 165 10.65 -8.96 0.78
C LEU A 165 11.60 -9.30 1.92
N GLN A 166 11.77 -8.35 2.84
CA GLN A 166 12.57 -8.51 4.05
C GLN A 166 11.74 -8.10 5.28
N PRO A 167 11.40 -9.04 6.18
CA PRO A 167 11.60 -10.49 6.03
C PRO A 167 10.76 -11.08 4.88
N PRO A 168 11.13 -12.26 4.35
CA PRO A 168 10.30 -12.98 3.38
C PRO A 168 8.89 -13.18 3.93
N HIS A 169 7.88 -13.09 3.05
CA HIS A 169 6.50 -13.36 3.44
C HIS A 169 6.35 -14.83 3.88
N ARG A 170 5.42 -15.09 4.80
CA ARG A 170 5.16 -16.43 5.36
C ARG A 170 3.84 -17.03 4.92
N TYR A 171 2.97 -16.18 4.39
CA TYR A 171 1.62 -16.46 3.93
C TYR A 171 1.15 -15.28 3.07
N VAL A 172 0.00 -15.44 2.45
CA VAL A 172 -0.76 -14.36 1.83
C VAL A 172 -2.17 -14.30 2.45
N PRO A 173 -2.83 -13.13 2.51
CA PRO A 173 -2.34 -11.81 2.09
C PRO A 173 -1.17 -11.34 2.96
N TRP A 174 -0.19 -10.67 2.34
CA TRP A 174 0.94 -10.05 3.03
C TRP A 174 0.88 -8.55 2.88
N VAL A 175 0.51 -7.86 3.97
CA VAL A 175 0.29 -6.41 4.00
C VAL A 175 1.48 -5.70 4.63
N VAL A 176 1.97 -4.68 3.95
CA VAL A 176 3.11 -3.87 4.37
C VAL A 176 2.70 -2.40 4.42
N VAL A 177 2.89 -1.75 5.58
CA VAL A 177 2.64 -0.31 5.75
C VAL A 177 3.96 0.37 6.11
N SER A 178 4.36 1.39 5.34
CA SER A 178 5.63 2.10 5.52
C SER A 178 6.84 1.17 5.64
N GLY A 179 6.87 0.11 4.83
CA GLY A 179 7.93 -0.90 4.83
C GLY A 179 7.87 -1.92 5.97
N LEU A 180 6.88 -1.83 6.87
CA LEU A 180 6.70 -2.76 7.99
C LEU A 180 5.59 -3.77 7.68
N PRO A 181 5.88 -5.09 7.67
CA PRO A 181 4.83 -6.10 7.54
C PRO A 181 3.93 -6.09 8.78
N LEU A 182 2.63 -6.20 8.57
CA LEU A 182 1.64 -6.18 9.66
C LEU A 182 1.42 -7.54 10.33
N TYR A 183 1.89 -8.62 9.70
CA TYR A 183 1.62 -10.00 10.14
C TYR A 183 0.12 -10.20 10.40
N ASP A 184 -0.24 -10.81 11.53
CA ASP A 184 -1.61 -11.19 11.88
C ASP A 184 -2.51 -9.97 12.15
N ASP A 185 -1.95 -8.75 12.19
CA ASP A 185 -2.66 -7.49 12.38
C ASP A 185 -3.03 -6.82 11.03
N TYR A 186 -2.93 -7.54 9.91
CA TYR A 186 -3.15 -6.97 8.57
C TYR A 186 -4.56 -6.40 8.36
N ASP A 187 -5.58 -6.94 9.03
CA ASP A 187 -6.95 -6.41 8.97
C ASP A 187 -7.08 -5.01 9.59
N ASN A 188 -6.14 -4.61 10.46
CA ASN A 188 -6.08 -3.29 11.08
C ASN A 188 -5.21 -2.29 10.30
N PHE A 189 -4.92 -2.54 9.02
CA PHE A 189 -4.04 -1.69 8.20
C PHE A 189 -4.43 -0.21 8.22
N GLU A 190 -5.72 0.13 8.28
CA GLU A 190 -6.23 1.51 8.37
C GLU A 190 -5.63 2.23 9.60
N SER A 191 -5.53 1.54 10.74
CA SER A 191 -4.92 2.09 11.96
C SER A 191 -3.43 2.33 11.82
N HIS A 192 -2.71 1.44 11.12
CA HIS A 192 -1.29 1.62 10.84
C HIS A 192 -1.05 2.77 9.88
N VAL A 193 -1.87 2.90 8.84
CA VAL A 193 -1.84 4.03 7.90
C VAL A 193 -2.06 5.34 8.64
N CYS A 194 -3.14 5.44 9.41
CA CYS A 194 -3.48 6.66 10.16
C CYS A 194 -2.41 7.05 11.17
N LYS A 195 -1.74 6.07 11.79
CA LYS A 195 -0.63 6.31 12.72
C LYS A 195 0.64 6.79 12.00
N ALA A 196 0.88 6.29 10.78
CA ALA A 196 2.07 6.63 10.00
C ALA A 196 1.94 7.98 9.27
N TYR A 197 0.72 8.41 8.96
CA TYR A 197 0.48 9.65 8.23
C TYR A 197 0.76 10.89 9.10
N GLN A 198 1.50 11.85 8.54
CA GLN A 198 1.95 13.05 9.25
C GLN A 198 1.13 14.29 8.90
N GLY A 199 0.24 14.20 7.92
CA GLY A 199 -0.65 15.27 7.50
C GLY A 199 -1.96 15.32 8.28
N GLU A 200 -2.91 16.10 7.77
CA GLU A 200 -4.26 16.19 8.34
C GLU A 200 -5.03 14.88 8.17
N LEU A 201 -5.43 14.27 9.29
CA LEU A 201 -6.07 12.96 9.30
C LEU A 201 -7.46 12.99 8.65
N PRO A 202 -7.75 12.15 7.64
CA PRO A 202 -9.08 12.04 7.05
C PRO A 202 -10.08 11.40 8.03
N ILE A 203 -11.37 11.49 7.69
CA ILE A 203 -12.47 10.94 8.52
C ILE A 203 -12.27 9.45 8.83
N ALA A 204 -11.72 8.67 7.89
CA ALA A 204 -11.34 7.27 8.11
C ALA A 204 -10.57 7.07 9.42
N CYS A 205 -9.60 7.94 9.71
CA CYS A 205 -8.75 7.85 10.90
C CYS A 205 -9.45 8.24 12.20
N GLN A 206 -10.53 9.00 12.13
CA GLN A 206 -11.27 9.49 13.30
C GLN A 206 -12.25 8.45 13.85
N ARG A 207 -12.65 7.47 13.03
CA ARG A 207 -13.60 6.40 13.42
C ARG A 207 -12.92 5.18 14.05
N LEU A 208 -11.60 5.15 14.04
CA LEU A 208 -10.85 4.04 14.61
C LEU A 208 -10.93 4.11 16.15
N PRO A 209 -11.21 2.97 16.83
CA PRO A 209 -11.27 2.97 18.28
C PRO A 209 -9.93 3.47 18.84
N PRO A 210 -9.93 4.42 19.79
CA PRO A 210 -8.70 4.84 20.43
C PRO A 210 -8.05 3.63 21.10
N LYS A 211 -6.77 3.35 20.79
CA LYS A 211 -6.01 2.35 21.54
C LYS A 211 -6.07 2.76 23.01
N ILE A 212 -6.61 1.87 23.85
CA ILE A 212 -6.48 1.99 25.31
C ILE A 212 -4.98 2.14 25.58
N SER A 213 -4.59 3.34 26.01
CA SER A 213 -3.22 3.61 26.41
C SER A 213 -2.84 2.61 27.49
N GLN A 214 -1.92 1.68 27.19
CA GLN A 214 -1.23 0.94 28.23
C GLN A 214 -0.29 1.91 28.95
N THR A 215 -0.85 2.68 29.89
CA THR A 215 -0.12 3.31 30.99
C THR A 215 -1.00 3.36 32.23
N ASN A 216 -1.54 2.21 32.63
CA ASN A 216 -1.79 1.99 34.06
C ASN A 216 -0.44 1.69 34.72
N LYS A 217 0.31 2.74 35.06
CA LYS A 217 1.23 2.65 36.21
C LYS A 217 0.37 2.43 37.44
N ILE A 218 0.08 1.18 37.75
CA ILE A 218 -0.38 0.81 39.08
C ILE A 218 0.83 1.04 39.99
N SER A 219 0.77 2.15 40.71
CA SER A 219 1.57 2.40 41.90
C SER A 219 1.40 1.21 42.84
N LEU A 220 2.47 0.42 43.01
CA LEU A 220 2.59 -0.55 44.09
C LEU A 220 2.53 0.20 45.42
N SER A 221 1.33 0.35 45.98
CA SER A 221 1.16 0.67 47.39
C SER A 221 1.50 -0.57 48.21
N ARG A 222 2.58 -0.47 48.98
CA ARG A 222 2.97 -1.37 50.07
C ARG A 222 1.74 -1.83 50.85
N LEU A 223 1.48 -3.13 50.87
CA LEU A 223 0.67 -3.77 51.89
C LEU A 223 1.64 -4.23 52.99
N ASP A 224 1.65 -3.51 54.10
CA ASP A 224 2.28 -3.96 55.34
C ASP A 224 1.45 -5.13 55.89
N VAL A 225 2.05 -6.33 55.88
CA VAL A 225 1.50 -7.53 56.50
C VAL A 225 2.05 -7.62 57.92
N CYS A 226 1.23 -7.32 58.92
CA CYS A 226 1.52 -7.64 60.31
C CYS A 226 1.13 -9.10 60.58
N TYR A 227 2.07 -9.92 61.04
CA TYR A 227 1.78 -11.22 61.65
C TYR A 227 1.58 -11.05 63.16
N GLY A 228 0.48 -11.62 63.66
CA GLY A 228 0.21 -11.85 65.08
C GLY A 228 -0.17 -13.30 65.29
#